data_AF-A0A652K9J9-F1
#
_entry.id   AF-A0A652K9J9-F1
#
_cell.length_a   1.000
_cell.length_b   1.000
_cell.length_c   1.000
_cell.angle_alpha   90.00
_cell.angle_beta   90.00
_cell.angle_gamma   90.00
#
_symmetry.space_group_name_H-M   'P 1'
#
loop_
_entity.id
_entity.type
_entity.pdbx_description
1 polymer ?
#
loop_
_entity_poly.entity_id
_entity_poly.type
_entity_poly.pdbx_seq_one_letter_code
_entity_poly.pdbx_strand_id
1 'polypeptide(L)'
;MAAAGGLLCALLTVGVVMPILTAAAWFGRRFSGREAWWWVPLVSAAAAVPAVPALALLTDASVLASLMGGVAVAPGLTAPALVARRLLLPDRPRLSGRTMVGRVALYGTLAAVTAFALAGVALNAGVAYEPPWFNAEQVAGTYSDGKGGTLTLTPDGTAVATRIDTFDYAVESFDPLVRACTDAGTWSSSPAQGPYSQQVDVSIDACPVAIDSWSLYGTHESPKMFVFVGDPDNWELYTLRRV
;
A
#
# COMPACT_ATOMS: atom_id res chain seq x y z
N MET A 1 29.39 1.06 -6.30
CA MET A 1 28.00 1.07 -5.78
C MET A 1 27.83 1.85 -4.47
N ALA A 2 28.72 1.70 -3.47
CA ALA A 2 28.63 2.46 -2.21
C ALA A 2 28.70 4.00 -2.36
N ALA A 3 29.52 4.52 -3.28
CA ALA A 3 29.66 5.96 -3.52
C ALA A 3 28.40 6.60 -4.16
N ALA A 4 27.69 5.86 -5.03
CA ALA A 4 26.46 6.32 -5.67
C ALA A 4 25.29 6.36 -4.65
N GLY A 5 25.21 5.37 -3.75
CA GLY A 5 24.25 5.38 -2.65
C GLY A 5 24.49 6.54 -1.67
N GLY A 6 25.76 6.85 -1.36
CA GLY A 6 26.12 7.99 -0.51
C GLY A 6 25.73 9.35 -1.11
N LEU A 7 25.92 9.53 -2.41
CA LEU A 7 25.55 10.77 -3.12
C LEU A 7 24.03 10.99 -3.16
N LEU A 8 23.27 9.91 -3.40
CA LEU A 8 21.81 9.95 -3.42
C LEU A 8 21.24 10.26 -2.03
N CYS A 9 21.78 9.63 -0.99
CA CYS A 9 21.44 9.93 0.40
C CYS A 9 21.75 11.38 0.76
N ALA A 10 22.92 11.90 0.36
CA ALA A 10 23.28 13.30 0.61
C ALA A 10 22.34 14.29 -0.09
N LEU A 11 21.99 14.03 -1.36
CA LEU A 11 21.05 14.85 -2.12
C LEU A 11 19.63 14.82 -1.54
N LEU A 12 19.16 13.65 -1.09
CA LEU A 12 17.88 13.52 -0.38
C LEU A 12 17.89 14.25 0.97
N THR A 13 19.01 14.18 1.70
CA THR A 13 19.15 14.87 2.98
C THR A 13 19.14 16.38 2.78
N VAL A 14 19.87 16.91 1.80
CA VAL A 14 19.88 18.34 1.49
C VAL A 14 18.53 18.80 0.93
N GLY A 15 17.94 18.04 0.00
CA GLY A 15 16.69 18.38 -0.67
C GLY A 15 15.46 18.32 0.23
N VAL A 16 15.50 17.57 1.33
CA VAL A 16 14.33 17.40 2.23
C VAL A 16 14.56 18.07 3.59
N VAL A 17 15.76 17.94 4.19
CA VAL A 17 16.02 18.45 5.54
C VAL A 17 16.18 19.98 5.55
N MET A 18 16.81 20.58 4.54
CA MET A 18 16.95 22.04 4.47
C MET A 18 15.60 22.76 4.31
N PRO A 19 14.68 22.33 3.43
CA PRO A 19 13.33 22.90 3.35
C PRO A 19 12.55 22.78 4.65
N ILE A 20 12.64 21.63 5.34
CA ILE A 20 11.97 21.42 6.63
C ILE A 20 12.53 22.37 7.70
N LEU A 21 13.85 22.55 7.77
CA LEU A 21 14.49 23.45 8.74
C LEU A 21 14.15 24.92 8.44
N THR A 22 14.17 25.32 7.16
CA THR A 22 13.84 26.70 6.75
C THR A 22 12.37 27.02 6.98
N ALA A 23 11.46 26.09 6.67
CA ALA A 23 10.04 26.21 6.97
C ALA A 23 9.80 26.27 8.49
N ALA A 24 10.39 25.37 9.27
CA ALA A 24 10.26 25.40 10.73
C ALA A 24 10.79 26.71 11.36
N ALA A 25 11.91 27.25 10.85
CA ALA A 25 12.42 28.55 11.27
C ALA A 25 11.47 29.70 10.88
N TRP A 26 10.92 29.66 9.66
CA TRP A 26 9.94 30.65 9.19
C TRP A 26 8.66 30.63 10.04
N PHE A 27 8.07 29.46 10.28
CA PHE A 27 6.88 29.30 11.13
C PHE A 27 7.16 29.76 12.57
N GLY A 28 8.33 29.41 13.13
CA GLY A 28 8.75 29.91 14.44
C GLY A 28 8.77 31.43 14.51
N ARG A 29 9.44 32.08 13.56
CA ARG A 29 9.51 33.55 13.51
C ARG A 29 8.14 34.19 13.30
N ARG A 30 7.30 33.60 12.44
CA ARG A 30 6.00 34.17 12.05
C ARG A 30 4.92 34.05 13.11
N PHE A 31 4.86 32.94 13.83
CA PHE A 31 3.77 32.62 14.76
C PHE A 31 4.18 32.64 16.22
N SER A 32 5.46 32.44 16.53
CA SER A 32 5.96 32.45 17.92
C SER A 32 6.85 33.66 18.23
N GLY A 33 7.11 34.53 17.25
CA GLY A 33 8.01 35.69 17.38
C GLY A 33 9.48 35.33 17.60
N ARG A 34 9.81 34.03 17.62
CA ARG A 34 11.15 33.48 17.83
C ARG A 34 11.22 32.08 17.23
N GLU A 35 12.40 31.63 16.84
CA GLU A 35 12.60 30.27 16.35
C GLU A 35 12.35 29.22 17.45
N ALA A 36 11.09 28.82 17.58
CA ALA A 36 10.66 27.88 18.58
C ALA A 36 10.94 26.45 18.10
N TRP A 37 11.56 25.67 18.97
CA TRP A 37 12.15 24.41 18.57
C TRP A 37 11.15 23.30 18.21
N TRP A 38 9.92 23.41 18.70
CA TRP A 38 8.81 22.49 18.47
C TRP A 38 8.20 22.59 17.07
N TRP A 39 8.53 23.62 16.28
CA TRP A 39 8.10 23.70 14.87
C TRP A 39 8.78 22.67 13.96
N VAL A 40 9.98 22.19 14.32
CA VAL A 40 10.71 21.18 13.52
C VAL A 40 9.94 19.86 13.43
N PRO A 41 9.55 19.19 14.54
CA PRO A 41 8.79 17.95 14.45
C PRO A 41 7.41 18.15 13.79
N LEU A 42 6.78 19.31 13.97
CA LEU A 42 5.48 19.62 13.39
C LEU A 42 5.54 19.76 11.86
N VAL A 43 6.55 20.46 11.34
CA VAL A 43 6.79 20.59 9.89
C VAL A 43 7.28 19.27 9.30
N SER A 44 8.12 18.50 10.01
CA SER A 44 8.52 17.15 9.59
C SER A 44 7.32 16.21 9.44
N ALA A 45 6.38 16.25 10.39
CA ALA A 45 5.15 15.46 10.31
C ALA A 45 4.28 15.89 9.13
N ALA A 46 4.08 17.19 8.93
CA ALA A 46 3.31 17.72 7.80
C ALA A 46 3.92 17.36 6.44
N ALA A 47 5.25 17.37 6.32
CA ALA A 47 5.96 17.01 5.10
C ALA A 47 5.87 15.51 4.77
N ALA A 48 5.66 14.66 5.78
CA ALA A 48 5.50 13.21 5.58
C ALA A 48 4.11 12.82 5.05
N VAL A 49 3.07 13.65 5.28
CA VAL A 49 1.68 13.39 4.85
C VAL A 49 1.54 13.15 3.34
N PRO A 50 2.07 14.00 2.44
CA PRO A 50 1.91 13.79 1.00
C PRO A 50 2.79 12.67 0.42
N ALA A 51 3.84 12.24 1.13
CA ALA A 51 4.72 11.17 0.66
C ALA A 51 4.04 9.78 0.70
N VAL A 52 3.07 9.59 1.60
CA VAL A 52 2.35 8.32 1.79
C VAL A 52 1.46 7.95 0.60
N PRO A 53 0.55 8.81 0.10
CA PRO A 53 -0.27 8.49 -1.07
C PRO A 53 0.55 8.44 -2.36
N ALA A 54 1.59 9.28 -2.49
CA ALA A 54 2.46 9.26 -3.67
C ALA A 54 3.25 7.94 -3.78
N LEU A 55 3.74 7.41 -2.65
CA LEU A 55 4.41 6.11 -2.63
C LEU A 55 3.43 4.96 -2.87
N ALA A 56 2.22 5.02 -2.29
CA ALA A 56 1.17 4.04 -2.53
C ALA A 56 0.79 3.93 -4.02
N LEU A 57 0.68 5.07 -4.71
CA LEU A 57 0.39 5.13 -6.15
C LEU A 57 1.54 4.63 -7.04
N LEU A 58 2.78 4.64 -6.53
CA LEU A 58 3.97 4.24 -7.30
C LEU A 58 4.35 2.77 -7.11
N THR A 59 3.98 2.16 -5.99
CA THR A 59 4.43 0.80 -5.63
C THR A 59 3.30 -0.22 -5.59
N ASP A 60 2.06 0.16 -5.93
CA ASP A 60 0.84 -0.66 -5.75
C ASP A 60 0.75 -1.29 -4.33
N ALA A 61 1.40 -0.65 -3.35
CA ALA A 61 1.45 -1.16 -1.99
C ALA A 61 0.12 -0.86 -1.30
N SER A 62 -0.32 -1.79 -0.45
CA SER A 62 -1.52 -1.57 0.35
C SER A 62 -1.38 -0.27 1.14
N VAL A 63 -2.48 0.48 1.27
CA VAL A 63 -2.53 1.73 2.06
C VAL A 63 -1.93 1.51 3.46
N LEU A 64 -2.10 0.31 4.01
CA LEU A 64 -1.52 -0.14 5.28
C LEU A 64 0.01 -0.24 5.24
N ALA A 65 0.61 -0.80 4.19
CA ALA A 65 2.06 -0.82 3.99
C ALA A 65 2.63 0.59 3.76
N SER A 66 1.92 1.45 3.02
CA SER A 66 2.31 2.85 2.82
C SER A 66 2.20 3.69 4.09
N LEU A 67 1.18 3.45 4.93
CA LEU A 67 1.04 4.06 6.25
C LEU A 67 2.14 3.60 7.20
N MET A 68 2.44 2.30 7.24
CA MET A 68 3.55 1.76 8.05
C MET A 68 4.92 2.30 7.59
N GLY A 69 5.11 2.48 6.27
CA GLY A 69 6.27 3.18 5.72
C GLY A 69 6.34 4.65 6.16
N GLY A 70 5.22 5.38 6.11
CA GLY A 70 5.14 6.77 6.59
C GLY A 70 5.44 6.94 8.08
N VAL A 71 5.01 5.98 8.91
CA VAL A 71 5.30 5.93 10.36
C VAL A 71 6.80 5.78 10.62
N ALA A 72 7.56 5.13 9.73
CA ALA A 72 9.02 5.00 9.84
C ALA A 72 9.79 6.23 9.31
N VAL A 73 9.24 6.96 8.35
CA VAL A 73 9.87 8.14 7.73
C VAL A 73 9.94 9.33 8.71
N ALA A 74 8.91 9.55 9.53
CA ALA A 74 8.89 10.66 10.49
C ALA A 74 10.05 10.61 11.51
N PRO A 75 10.30 9.51 12.27
CA PRO A 75 11.45 9.42 13.16
C PRO A 75 12.79 9.43 12.40
N GLY A 76 12.82 8.83 11.19
CA GLY A 76 13.97 8.86 10.29
C GLY A 76 14.38 10.28 9.84
N LEU A 77 13.43 11.21 9.70
CA LEU A 77 13.70 12.62 9.36
C LEU A 77 13.95 13.50 10.61
N THR A 78 13.27 13.20 11.72
CA THR A 78 13.35 14.02 12.95
C THR A 78 14.72 13.92 13.62
N ALA A 79 15.33 12.72 13.65
CA ALA A 79 16.66 12.51 14.22
C ALA A 79 17.76 13.31 13.49
N PRO A 80 17.95 13.21 12.16
CA PRO A 80 18.95 13.99 11.44
C PRO A 80 18.63 15.49 11.41
N ALA A 81 17.36 15.92 11.38
CA ALA A 81 17.01 17.35 11.45
C ALA A 81 17.41 17.97 12.80
N LEU A 82 17.24 17.25 13.91
CA LEU A 82 17.69 17.69 15.23
C LEU A 82 19.22 17.69 15.35
N VAL A 83 19.91 16.72 14.73
CA VAL A 83 21.38 16.66 14.68
C VAL A 83 21.93 17.79 13.81
N ALA A 84 21.40 18.01 12.61
CA ALA A 84 21.80 19.07 11.69
C ALA A 84 21.58 20.46 12.30
N ARG A 85 20.43 20.68 12.95
CA ARG A 85 20.16 21.94 13.67
C ARG A 85 21.16 22.20 14.79
N ARG A 86 21.66 21.14 15.45
CA ARG A 86 22.70 21.25 16.49
C ARG A 86 24.07 21.56 15.92
N LEU A 87 24.41 20.96 14.78
CA LEU A 87 25.71 21.14 14.14
C LEU A 87 25.84 22.49 13.41
N LEU A 88 24.72 23.03 12.90
CA LEU A 88 24.71 24.23 12.06
C LEU A 88 24.41 25.54 12.81
N LEU A 89 23.97 25.50 14.07
CA LEU A 89 23.67 26.71 14.86
C LEU A 89 24.74 26.95 15.95
N PRO A 90 25.64 27.95 15.79
CA PRO A 90 26.83 28.14 16.63
C PRO A 90 26.55 28.49 18.10
N ASP A 91 25.41 29.13 18.40
CA ASP A 91 25.17 29.79 19.70
C ASP A 91 24.31 29.00 20.70
N ARG A 92 24.37 27.66 20.70
CA ARG A 92 23.53 26.85 21.58
C ARG A 92 24.33 26.06 22.63
N PRO A 93 23.89 26.05 23.90
CA PRO A 93 24.60 25.34 24.98
C PRO A 93 24.66 23.84 24.69
N ARG A 94 25.83 23.24 24.94
CA ARG A 94 26.06 21.80 24.74
C ARG A 94 25.12 20.99 25.63
N LEU A 95 24.15 20.32 25.03
CA LEU A 95 23.32 19.32 25.72
C LEU A 95 24.16 18.07 26.00
N SER A 96 24.06 17.56 27.23
CA SER A 96 24.68 16.27 27.59
C SER A 96 24.09 15.14 26.73
N GLY A 97 24.90 14.12 26.43
CA GLY A 97 24.45 12.97 25.64
C GLY A 97 23.20 12.31 26.22
N ARG A 98 23.10 12.23 27.56
CA ARG A 98 21.94 11.69 28.27
C ARG A 98 20.67 12.52 28.05
N THR A 99 20.78 13.85 28.05
CA THR A 99 19.64 14.74 27.75
C THR A 99 19.20 14.59 26.29
N MET A 100 20.13 14.37 25.38
CA MET A 100 19.83 14.15 23.96
C MET A 100 19.08 12.83 23.74
N VAL A 101 19.57 11.73 24.33
CA VAL A 101 18.89 10.42 24.28
C VAL A 101 17.48 10.52 24.87
N GLY A 102 17.33 11.19 26.02
CA GLY A 102 16.01 11.40 26.63
C GLY A 102 15.04 12.19 25.76
N ARG A 103 15.52 13.21 25.04
CA ARG A 103 14.68 13.97 24.09
C ARG A 103 14.31 13.14 22.87
N VAL A 104 15.26 12.41 22.30
CA VAL A 104 14.98 11.52 21.15
C VAL A 104 13.96 10.46 21.54
N ALA A 105 14.10 9.83 22.71
CA ALA A 105 13.14 8.86 23.22
C ALA A 105 11.76 9.50 23.41
N LEU A 106 11.67 10.65 24.10
CA LEU A 106 10.39 11.32 24.34
C LEU A 106 9.66 11.69 23.04
N TYR A 107 10.36 12.33 22.10
CA TYR A 107 9.74 12.77 20.84
C TYR A 107 9.48 11.62 19.88
N GLY A 108 10.35 10.61 19.86
CA GLY A 108 10.13 9.38 19.11
C GLY A 108 8.86 8.66 19.60
N THR A 109 8.71 8.50 20.91
CA THR A 109 7.50 7.91 21.51
C THR A 109 6.26 8.75 21.21
N LEU A 110 6.32 10.08 21.37
CA LEU A 110 5.18 10.95 21.09
C LEU A 110 4.74 10.87 19.62
N ALA A 111 5.70 10.86 18.69
CA ALA A 111 5.44 10.71 17.27
C ALA A 111 4.80 9.35 16.95
N ALA A 112 5.33 8.26 17.51
CA ALA A 112 4.76 6.92 17.34
C ALA A 112 3.32 6.86 17.87
N VAL A 113 3.07 7.32 19.10
CA VAL A 113 1.72 7.34 19.71
C VAL A 113 0.75 8.15 18.87
N THR A 114 1.18 9.31 18.37
CA THR A 114 0.33 10.17 17.52
C THR A 114 0.02 9.48 16.19
N ALA A 115 1.00 8.83 15.57
CA ALA A 115 0.79 8.12 14.31
C ALA A 115 -0.16 6.92 14.49
N PHE A 116 0.00 6.13 15.56
CA PHE A 116 -0.93 5.05 15.91
C PHE A 116 -2.33 5.56 16.20
N ALA A 117 -2.47 6.67 16.93
CA ALA A 117 -3.76 7.27 17.23
C ALA A 117 -4.47 7.74 15.94
N LEU A 118 -3.75 8.41 15.03
CA LEU A 118 -4.30 8.84 13.75
C LEU A 118 -4.69 7.66 12.85
N ALA A 119 -3.87 6.61 12.81
CA ALA A 119 -4.20 5.38 12.10
C ALA A 119 -5.49 4.74 12.67
N GLY A 120 -5.61 4.66 14.00
CA GLY A 120 -6.81 4.16 14.67
C GLY A 120 -8.06 5.01 14.36
N VAL A 121 -7.93 6.34 14.35
CA VAL A 121 -9.02 7.24 13.96
C VAL A 121 -9.42 7.03 12.51
N ALA A 122 -8.46 6.90 11.59
CA ALA A 122 -8.74 6.67 10.17
C ALA A 122 -9.46 5.33 9.94
N LEU A 123 -9.01 4.26 10.62
CA LEU A 123 -9.67 2.95 10.57
C LEU A 123 -11.10 3.03 11.11
N ASN A 124 -11.31 3.68 12.26
CA ASN A 124 -12.64 3.84 12.86
C ASN A 124 -13.57 4.74 12.03
N ALA A 125 -13.02 5.76 11.37
CA ALA A 125 -13.77 6.63 10.47
C ALA A 125 -14.13 5.97 9.13
N GLY A 126 -13.81 4.68 8.93
CA GLY A 126 -14.11 3.95 7.69
C GLY A 126 -13.28 4.43 6.50
N VAL A 127 -12.11 5.04 6.74
CA VAL A 127 -11.18 5.42 5.67
C VAL A 127 -10.49 4.19 5.06
N ALA A 128 -10.57 3.04 5.74
CA ALA A 128 -10.19 1.76 5.17
C ALA A 128 -11.19 1.36 4.07
N TYR A 129 -10.66 0.82 2.97
CA TYR A 129 -11.49 0.22 1.92
C TYR A 129 -12.31 -0.92 2.51
N GLU A 130 -13.63 -0.81 2.41
CA GLU A 130 -14.57 -1.88 2.72
C GLU A 130 -15.12 -2.43 1.40
N PRO A 131 -14.85 -3.71 1.06
CA PRO A 131 -15.37 -4.30 -0.16
C PRO A 131 -16.89 -4.26 -0.17
N PRO A 132 -17.52 -3.91 -1.31
CA PRO A 132 -18.97 -4.02 -1.44
C PRO A 132 -19.40 -5.49 -1.40
N TRP A 133 -20.61 -5.74 -0.92
CA TRP A 133 -21.24 -7.05 -1.06
C TRP A 133 -21.84 -7.19 -2.46
N PHE A 134 -21.48 -8.25 -3.18
CA PHE A 134 -22.00 -8.53 -4.50
C PHE A 134 -23.02 -9.66 -4.45
N ASN A 135 -24.15 -9.48 -5.14
CA ASN A 135 -25.04 -10.58 -5.47
C ASN A 135 -24.66 -11.20 -6.84
N ALA A 136 -25.23 -12.35 -7.19
CA ALA A 136 -24.91 -13.04 -8.44
C ALA A 136 -25.13 -12.15 -9.69
N GLU A 137 -26.16 -11.32 -9.72
CA GLU A 137 -26.42 -10.41 -10.85
C GLU A 137 -25.35 -9.32 -10.98
N GLN A 138 -24.81 -8.83 -9.86
CA GLN A 138 -23.75 -7.83 -9.82
C GLN A 138 -22.39 -8.41 -10.18
N VAL A 139 -22.17 -9.69 -9.88
CA VAL A 139 -20.98 -10.45 -10.30
C VAL A 139 -21.06 -10.83 -11.78
N ALA A 140 -22.24 -11.06 -12.33
CA ALA A 140 -22.39 -11.38 -13.74
C ALA A 140 -21.85 -10.25 -14.64
N GLY A 141 -21.11 -10.60 -15.69
CA GLY A 141 -20.49 -9.64 -16.58
C GLY A 141 -19.35 -10.24 -17.38
N THR A 142 -18.76 -9.42 -18.25
CA THR A 142 -17.54 -9.79 -18.96
C THR A 142 -16.35 -9.20 -18.23
N TYR A 143 -15.35 -10.03 -17.96
CA TYR A 143 -14.12 -9.66 -17.30
C TYR A 143 -12.94 -9.90 -18.23
N SER A 144 -11.97 -8.99 -18.26
CA SER A 144 -10.77 -9.08 -19.09
C SER A 144 -9.50 -9.03 -18.25
N ASP A 145 -8.50 -9.79 -18.66
CA ASP A 145 -7.13 -9.77 -18.14
C ASP A 145 -6.27 -8.61 -18.71
N GLY A 146 -6.79 -7.85 -19.68
CA GLY A 146 -6.06 -6.82 -20.43
C GLY A 146 -5.01 -7.34 -21.43
N LYS A 147 -4.85 -8.66 -21.54
CA LYS A 147 -3.94 -9.37 -22.47
C LYS A 147 -4.70 -10.12 -23.58
N GLY A 148 -6.01 -9.95 -23.62
CA GLY A 148 -6.91 -10.53 -24.61
C GLY A 148 -7.51 -11.88 -24.18
N GLY A 149 -7.42 -12.22 -22.90
CA GLY A 149 -8.25 -13.22 -22.24
C GLY A 149 -9.51 -12.57 -21.67
N THR A 150 -10.63 -13.28 -21.77
CA THR A 150 -11.93 -12.83 -21.23
C THR A 150 -12.69 -13.97 -20.56
N LEU A 151 -13.32 -13.66 -19.43
CA LEU A 151 -14.24 -14.52 -18.72
C LEU A 151 -15.61 -13.86 -18.68
N THR A 152 -16.61 -14.50 -19.28
CA THR A 152 -18.00 -14.03 -19.26
C THR A 152 -18.80 -14.87 -18.30
N LEU A 153 -19.39 -14.23 -17.29
CA LEU A 153 -20.27 -14.84 -16.32
C LEU A 153 -21.69 -14.34 -16.55
N THR A 154 -22.62 -15.24 -16.82
CA THR A 154 -24.03 -14.86 -17.03
C THR A 154 -24.86 -15.13 -15.78
N PRO A 155 -25.95 -14.37 -15.53
CA PRO A 155 -26.75 -14.51 -14.30
C PRO A 155 -27.39 -15.88 -14.09
N ASP A 156 -27.53 -16.68 -15.15
CA ASP A 156 -28.06 -18.06 -15.11
C ASP A 156 -27.03 -19.09 -14.61
N GLY A 157 -25.81 -18.66 -14.26
CA GLY A 157 -24.75 -19.53 -13.79
C GLY A 157 -23.86 -20.10 -14.89
N THR A 158 -24.01 -19.66 -16.15
CA THR A 158 -23.10 -20.07 -17.23
C THR A 158 -21.81 -19.24 -17.23
N ALA A 159 -20.67 -19.91 -17.43
CA ALA A 159 -19.36 -19.27 -17.55
C ALA A 159 -18.76 -19.57 -18.93
N VAL A 160 -18.17 -18.57 -19.58
CA VAL A 160 -17.47 -18.73 -20.86
C VAL A 160 -16.09 -18.10 -20.74
N ALA A 161 -15.06 -18.92 -20.76
CA ALA A 161 -13.67 -18.47 -20.84
C ALA A 161 -13.21 -18.40 -22.30
N THR A 162 -12.43 -17.38 -22.62
CA THR A 162 -11.78 -17.24 -23.92
C THR A 162 -10.36 -16.77 -23.70
N ARG A 163 -9.39 -17.62 -24.00
CA ARG A 163 -7.96 -17.45 -23.78
C ARG A 163 -7.59 -16.94 -22.38
N ILE A 164 -8.30 -17.37 -21.35
CA ILE A 164 -7.93 -17.06 -19.96
C ILE A 164 -6.73 -17.91 -19.58
N ASP A 165 -5.69 -17.30 -19.04
CA ASP A 165 -4.54 -18.04 -18.54
C ASP A 165 -4.94 -18.95 -17.37
N THR A 166 -4.52 -20.21 -17.46
CA THR A 166 -4.67 -21.25 -16.43
C THR A 166 -3.29 -21.69 -15.97
N PHE A 167 -3.18 -22.05 -14.69
CA PHE A 167 -1.90 -22.30 -14.03
C PHE A 167 -1.85 -23.74 -13.53
N ASP A 168 -0.95 -24.55 -14.05
CA ASP A 168 -0.81 -25.95 -13.64
C ASP A 168 0.38 -26.08 -12.68
N TYR A 169 0.08 -26.38 -11.41
CA TYR A 169 1.05 -26.57 -10.33
C TYR A 169 1.43 -28.05 -10.11
N ALA A 170 0.95 -28.97 -10.96
CA ALA A 170 1.24 -30.40 -10.81
C ALA A 170 2.69 -30.78 -11.17
N VAL A 171 3.44 -29.86 -11.78
CA VAL A 171 4.86 -30.01 -12.05
C VAL A 171 5.67 -29.63 -10.81
N GLU A 172 6.70 -30.42 -10.46
CA GLU A 172 7.66 -30.14 -9.37
C GLU A 172 8.54 -28.89 -9.62
N SER A 173 8.10 -27.96 -10.48
CA SER A 173 8.75 -26.68 -10.75
C SER A 173 8.09 -25.57 -9.95
N PHE A 174 8.91 -24.64 -9.44
CA PHE A 174 8.45 -23.41 -8.80
C PHE A 174 7.75 -22.44 -9.76
N ASP A 175 7.90 -22.66 -11.08
CA ASP A 175 7.19 -21.91 -12.11
C ASP A 175 5.95 -22.70 -12.57
N PRO A 176 4.73 -22.09 -12.53
CA PRO A 176 3.53 -22.74 -13.02
C PRO A 176 3.55 -22.83 -14.54
N LEU A 177 3.04 -23.94 -15.09
CA LEU A 177 2.82 -24.03 -16.52
C LEU A 177 1.56 -23.24 -16.89
N VAL A 178 1.75 -22.16 -17.65
CA VAL A 178 0.66 -21.29 -18.09
C VAL A 178 0.07 -21.80 -19.41
N ARG A 179 -1.25 -21.99 -19.47
CA ARG A 179 -1.98 -22.36 -20.69
C ARG A 179 -3.21 -21.47 -20.87
N ALA A 180 -3.39 -20.95 -22.07
CA ALA A 180 -4.63 -20.25 -22.42
C ALA A 180 -5.79 -21.25 -22.57
N CYS A 181 -6.88 -21.03 -21.84
CA CYS A 181 -8.08 -21.86 -21.90
C CYS A 181 -9.24 -21.13 -22.58
N THR A 182 -9.96 -21.84 -23.44
CA THR A 182 -11.18 -21.37 -24.09
C THR A 182 -12.21 -22.48 -24.07
N ASP A 183 -13.21 -22.35 -23.21
CA ASP A 183 -14.35 -23.27 -23.18
C ASP A 183 -15.49 -22.67 -22.34
N ALA A 184 -16.63 -23.35 -22.30
CA ALA A 184 -17.77 -23.02 -21.47
C ALA A 184 -17.90 -23.97 -20.28
N GLY A 185 -18.54 -23.46 -19.23
CA GLY A 185 -18.81 -24.21 -18.00
C GLY A 185 -19.83 -23.48 -17.15
N THR A 186 -19.69 -23.60 -15.83
CA THR A 186 -20.61 -23.01 -14.87
C THR A 186 -19.87 -22.15 -13.85
N TRP A 187 -20.60 -21.28 -13.18
CA TRP A 187 -20.09 -20.57 -12.03
C TRP A 187 -21.14 -20.43 -10.93
N SER A 188 -20.66 -20.21 -9.72
CA SER A 188 -21.49 -19.90 -8.57
C SER A 188 -20.77 -18.93 -7.63
N SER A 189 -21.53 -18.17 -6.85
CA SER A 189 -20.97 -17.36 -5.76
C SER A 189 -20.92 -18.21 -4.50
N SER A 190 -19.75 -18.33 -3.88
CA SER A 190 -19.61 -19.07 -2.62
C SER A 190 -20.24 -18.27 -1.47
N PRO A 191 -20.80 -18.95 -0.44
CA PRO A 191 -21.29 -18.27 0.76
C PRO A 191 -20.12 -17.59 1.49
N ALA A 192 -20.04 -16.28 1.40
CA ALA A 192 -19.00 -15.51 2.08
C ALA A 192 -19.34 -15.31 3.57
N GLN A 193 -18.32 -15.38 4.44
CA GLN A 193 -18.48 -15.04 5.87
C GLN A 193 -18.45 -13.52 6.11
N GLY A 194 -18.12 -12.74 5.08
CA GLY A 194 -17.94 -11.30 5.14
C GLY A 194 -17.59 -10.72 3.77
N PRO A 195 -17.63 -9.39 3.58
CA PRO A 195 -17.34 -8.78 2.28
C PRO A 195 -15.92 -9.08 1.76
N TYR A 196 -15.00 -9.38 2.68
CA TYR A 196 -13.59 -9.71 2.41
C TYR A 196 -13.33 -11.17 2.02
N SER A 197 -14.34 -12.05 2.11
CA SER A 197 -14.20 -13.48 1.80
C SER A 197 -15.14 -13.92 0.68
N GLN A 198 -15.59 -12.97 -0.14
CA GLN A 198 -16.44 -13.25 -1.30
C GLN A 198 -15.65 -13.92 -2.41
N GLN A 199 -16.14 -15.07 -2.83
CA GLN A 199 -15.53 -15.90 -3.85
C GLN A 199 -16.53 -16.26 -4.95
N VAL A 200 -15.99 -16.47 -6.14
CA VAL A 200 -16.70 -16.89 -7.34
C VAL A 200 -16.05 -18.17 -7.80
N ASP A 201 -16.76 -19.27 -7.63
CA ASP A 201 -16.29 -20.57 -8.06
C ASP A 201 -16.68 -20.78 -9.52
N VAL A 202 -15.71 -21.03 -10.39
CA VAL A 202 -15.87 -21.21 -11.83
C VAL A 202 -15.41 -22.61 -12.20
N SER A 203 -16.28 -23.41 -12.80
CA SER A 203 -15.96 -24.79 -13.18
C SER A 203 -16.09 -24.93 -14.69
N ILE A 204 -14.96 -25.18 -15.36
CA ILE A 204 -14.86 -25.39 -16.81
C ILE A 204 -14.02 -26.63 -17.05
N ASP A 205 -14.64 -27.73 -17.49
CA ASP A 205 -14.01 -29.06 -17.55
C ASP A 205 -12.71 -29.11 -18.37
N ALA A 206 -12.62 -28.33 -19.45
CA ALA A 206 -11.43 -28.28 -20.30
C ALA A 206 -10.31 -27.38 -19.75
N CYS A 207 -10.57 -26.59 -18.72
CA CYS A 207 -9.59 -25.72 -18.08
C CYS A 207 -8.96 -26.41 -16.85
N PRO A 208 -7.62 -26.41 -16.70
CA PRO A 208 -6.96 -26.91 -15.51
C PRO A 208 -7.34 -26.18 -14.21
N VAL A 209 -7.19 -26.91 -13.09
CA VAL A 209 -7.72 -26.77 -11.72
C VAL A 209 -7.39 -25.46 -10.95
N ALA A 210 -6.60 -24.52 -11.48
CA ALA A 210 -6.18 -23.34 -10.71
C ALA A 210 -7.02 -22.08 -10.90
N ILE A 211 -8.05 -22.12 -11.74
CA ILE A 211 -8.95 -20.98 -11.96
C ILE A 211 -10.34 -21.23 -11.37
N ASP A 212 -10.43 -22.15 -10.42
CA ASP A 212 -11.70 -22.66 -9.95
C ASP A 212 -12.36 -21.75 -8.91
N SER A 213 -11.60 -20.91 -8.21
CA SER A 213 -12.14 -20.02 -7.16
C SER A 213 -11.47 -18.65 -7.17
N TRP A 214 -12.24 -17.63 -7.54
CA TRP A 214 -11.80 -16.24 -7.70
C TRP A 214 -12.24 -15.38 -6.53
N SER A 215 -11.33 -14.59 -5.96
CA SER A 215 -11.67 -13.60 -4.94
C SER A 215 -12.21 -12.31 -5.57
N LEU A 216 -13.26 -11.74 -4.98
CA LEU A 216 -13.90 -10.49 -5.45
C LEU A 216 -13.36 -9.26 -4.72
N TYR A 217 -13.17 -8.16 -5.46
CA TYR A 217 -12.84 -6.84 -4.92
C TYR A 217 -13.23 -5.72 -5.89
N GLY A 218 -12.93 -4.46 -5.56
CA GLY A 218 -13.25 -3.28 -6.36
C GLY A 218 -14.44 -2.50 -5.80
N THR A 219 -15.16 -1.80 -6.66
CA THR A 219 -16.39 -1.08 -6.26
C THR A 219 -17.60 -1.69 -6.95
N HIS A 220 -18.82 -1.28 -6.58
CA HIS A 220 -20.04 -1.72 -7.28
C HIS A 220 -19.99 -1.36 -8.77
N GLU A 221 -19.40 -0.23 -9.13
CA GLU A 221 -19.27 0.27 -10.50
C GLU A 221 -18.12 -0.39 -11.27
N SER A 222 -17.13 -0.94 -10.56
CA SER A 222 -15.92 -1.50 -11.16
C SER A 222 -15.45 -2.72 -10.38
N PRO A 223 -16.23 -3.82 -10.39
CA PRO A 223 -15.83 -5.06 -9.74
C PRO A 223 -14.64 -5.69 -10.46
N LYS A 224 -13.83 -6.38 -9.69
CA LYS A 224 -12.62 -7.07 -10.13
C LYS A 224 -12.55 -8.44 -9.46
N MET A 225 -11.91 -9.36 -10.15
CA MET A 225 -11.66 -10.71 -9.68
C MET A 225 -10.17 -10.98 -9.68
N PHE A 226 -9.68 -11.77 -8.74
CA PHE A 226 -8.30 -12.22 -8.77
C PHE A 226 -8.13 -13.63 -8.21
N VAL A 227 -7.04 -14.26 -8.63
CA VAL A 227 -6.50 -15.48 -8.03
C VAL A 227 -5.01 -15.26 -7.74
N PHE A 228 -4.53 -15.88 -6.66
CA PHE A 228 -3.10 -15.96 -6.41
C PHE A 228 -2.48 -16.97 -7.37
N VAL A 229 -1.38 -16.58 -7.99
CA VAL A 229 -0.65 -17.41 -8.95
C VAL A 229 0.81 -17.55 -8.58
N GLY A 230 1.44 -18.63 -9.05
CA GLY A 230 2.87 -18.87 -8.84
C GLY A 230 3.23 -19.30 -7.42
N ASP A 231 4.46 -19.00 -7.01
CA ASP A 231 4.99 -19.30 -5.68
C ASP A 231 4.19 -18.52 -4.60
N PRO A 232 3.64 -19.20 -3.57
CA PRO A 232 2.93 -18.56 -2.47
C PRO A 232 3.69 -17.41 -1.80
N ASP A 233 5.01 -17.42 -1.80
CA ASP A 233 5.84 -16.38 -1.18
C ASP A 233 5.97 -15.11 -2.05
N ASN A 234 5.64 -15.18 -3.35
CA ASN A 234 5.76 -14.06 -4.28
C ASN A 234 4.50 -13.19 -4.38
N TRP A 235 3.36 -13.64 -3.84
CA TRP A 235 2.08 -12.90 -3.83
C TRP A 235 1.64 -12.41 -5.22
N GLU A 236 1.97 -13.16 -6.28
CA GLU A 236 1.60 -12.78 -7.65
C GLU A 236 0.08 -12.94 -7.85
N LEU A 237 -0.52 -11.96 -8.54
CA LEU A 237 -1.96 -11.88 -8.74
C LEU A 237 -2.29 -11.92 -10.23
N TYR A 238 -3.11 -12.89 -10.61
CA TYR A 238 -3.80 -12.84 -11.90
C TYR A 238 -5.16 -12.19 -11.71
N THR A 239 -5.35 -11.02 -12.34
CA THR A 239 -6.50 -10.14 -12.09
C THR A 239 -7.34 -9.99 -13.35
N LEU A 240 -8.66 -10.08 -13.19
CA LEU A 240 -9.64 -9.75 -14.22
C LEU A 240 -10.44 -8.51 -13.83
N ARG A 241 -10.70 -7.64 -14.82
CA ARG A 241 -11.44 -6.38 -14.66
C ARG A 241 -12.70 -6.41 -15.51
N ARG A 242 -13.83 -5.95 -14.96
CA ARG A 242 -15.07 -5.86 -15.74
C ARG A 242 -14.92 -4.88 -16.91
N VAL A 243 -15.46 -5.24 -18.07
CA VAL A 243 -15.47 -4.46 -19.32
C VAL A 243 -16.86 -4.28 -19.89
#